data_AF-A0A380YTG9-F1
#
_entry.id   AF-A0A380YTG9-F1
#
_cell.length_a   1.000
_cell.length_b   1.000
_cell.length_c   1.000
_cell.angle_alpha   90.00
_cell.angle_beta   90.00
_cell.angle_gamma   90.00
#
_symmetry.space_group_name_H-M   'P 1'
#
loop_
_entity.id
_entity.type
_entity.pdbx_description
1 polymer ?
#
loop_
_entity_poly.entity_id
_entity_poly.type
_entity_poly.pdbx_seq_one_letter_code
_entity_poly.pdbx_strand_id
1 'polypeptide(L)'
;MNKSYFIGILIFASMTDIMANTSKNEEVEAIVSSIEQTEFSGYQLVLLTGAGSGIIQSVELINNKTIRVSVIRGSHVRIDHRANGLPVYTENFFMDDSSTFEFEATTESFLIEADYNGESSSSGTKRYETRMYDLKWVP
;
A
#
# COMPACT_ATOMS: atom_id res chain seq x y z
N MET A 1 3.74 -28.44 10.63
CA MET A 1 3.67 -28.78 9.19
C MET A 1 2.71 -27.82 8.52
N ASN A 2 3.25 -27.12 7.52
CA ASN A 2 2.75 -25.97 6.78
C ASN A 2 1.25 -25.98 6.48
N LYS A 3 0.59 -24.82 6.62
CA LYS A 3 -0.64 -24.56 5.87
C LYS A 3 -0.63 -23.14 5.33
N SER A 4 -0.82 -23.09 4.01
CA SER A 4 -0.59 -21.98 3.10
C SER A 4 -1.46 -20.76 3.42
N TYR A 5 -0.87 -19.57 3.34
CA TYR A 5 -1.61 -18.31 3.34
C TYR A 5 -2.07 -18.01 1.91
N PHE A 6 -3.38 -17.94 1.69
CA PHE A 6 -3.95 -17.47 0.44
C PHE A 6 -4.23 -15.96 0.57
N ILE A 7 -3.52 -15.14 -0.20
CA ILE A 7 -3.84 -13.72 -0.37
C ILE A 7 -4.83 -13.64 -1.54
N GLY A 8 -6.09 -13.39 -1.23
CA GLY A 8 -7.10 -13.06 -2.25
C GLY A 8 -7.04 -11.57 -2.57
N ILE A 9 -6.64 -11.22 -3.81
CA ILE A 9 -6.80 -9.87 -4.34
C ILE A 9 -8.24 -9.72 -4.86
N LEU A 10 -9.00 -8.79 -4.31
CA LEU A 10 -10.32 -8.42 -4.84
C LEU A 10 -10.13 -7.41 -5.98
N ILE A 11 -10.27 -7.87 -7.21
CA ILE A 11 -10.29 -7.00 -8.40
C ILE A 11 -11.75 -6.61 -8.66
N PHE A 12 -12.09 -5.35 -8.46
CA PHE A 12 -13.35 -4.82 -9.00
C PHE A 12 -13.18 -4.65 -10.51
N ALA A 13 -13.81 -5.53 -11.30
CA ALA A 13 -14.04 -5.25 -12.71
C ALA A 13 -15.02 -4.08 -12.78
N SER A 14 -14.52 -2.88 -13.09
CA SER A 14 -15.39 -1.75 -13.42
C SER A 14 -16.14 -2.09 -14.71
N MET A 15 -17.38 -2.57 -14.58
CA MET A 15 -18.30 -2.58 -15.72
C MET A 15 -18.63 -1.12 -16.03
N THR A 16 -18.07 -0.61 -17.12
CA THR A 16 -18.56 0.62 -17.72
C THR A 16 -19.93 0.30 -18.32
N ASP A 17 -20.98 0.88 -17.75
CA ASP A 17 -22.34 0.79 -18.28
C ASP A 17 -22.38 1.40 -19.69
N ILE A 18 -22.26 0.55 -20.72
CA ILE A 18 -22.77 0.88 -22.06
C ILE A 18 -24.20 0.36 -22.11
N MET A 19 -25.08 1.31 -21.86
CA MET A 19 -26.52 1.25 -22.04
C MET A 19 -26.90 0.61 -23.39
N ALA A 20 -27.47 -0.59 -23.36
CA ALA A 20 -28.31 -1.13 -24.43
C ALA A 20 -29.42 -2.01 -23.84
N ASN A 21 -30.62 -1.46 -23.96
CA ASN A 21 -31.96 -1.98 -23.81
C ASN A 21 -32.17 -3.50 -24.06
N THR A 22 -33.29 -3.98 -23.49
CA THR A 22 -34.10 -5.18 -23.79
C THR A 22 -33.75 -6.56 -23.20
N SER A 23 -34.56 -6.90 -22.19
CA SER A 23 -35.16 -8.21 -21.88
C SER A 23 -34.31 -9.47 -22.06
N LYS A 24 -33.85 -10.02 -20.93
CA LYS A 24 -34.20 -11.37 -20.50
C LYS A 24 -33.80 -11.52 -19.04
N ASN A 25 -34.73 -12.04 -18.27
CA ASN A 25 -34.54 -12.48 -16.90
C ASN A 25 -33.47 -13.59 -16.93
N GLU A 26 -32.21 -13.22 -16.76
CA GLU A 26 -31.17 -14.14 -16.34
C GLU A 26 -30.93 -13.77 -14.89
N GLU A 27 -31.62 -14.47 -13.98
CA GLU A 27 -31.18 -14.55 -12.60
C GLU A 27 -29.76 -15.10 -12.67
N VAL A 28 -28.79 -14.18 -12.61
CA VAL A 28 -27.40 -14.52 -12.34
C VAL A 28 -27.43 -15.11 -10.94
N GLU A 29 -27.61 -16.42 -10.86
CA GLU A 29 -27.31 -17.22 -9.67
C GLU A 29 -25.84 -16.98 -9.38
N ALA A 30 -25.57 -15.94 -8.59
CA ALA A 30 -24.28 -15.75 -7.97
C ALA A 30 -24.04 -17.00 -7.13
N ILE A 31 -23.10 -17.82 -7.57
CA ILE A 31 -22.55 -18.93 -6.82
C ILE A 31 -21.99 -18.32 -5.53
N VAL A 32 -22.80 -18.26 -4.48
CA VAL A 32 -22.37 -17.97 -3.12
C VAL A 32 -21.59 -19.21 -2.68
N SER A 33 -20.34 -19.30 -3.12
CA SER A 33 -19.38 -20.12 -2.40
C SER A 33 -19.35 -19.56 -0.99
N SER A 34 -19.79 -20.38 -0.03
CA SER A 34 -19.61 -20.09 1.39
C SER A 34 -18.10 -20.09 1.64
N ILE A 35 -17.49 -18.92 1.43
CA ILE A 35 -16.16 -18.62 1.94
C ILE A 35 -16.34 -18.74 3.45
N GLU A 36 -15.79 -19.81 4.04
CA GLU A 36 -15.56 -19.83 5.48
C GLU A 36 -14.80 -18.54 5.80
N GLN A 37 -15.50 -17.57 6.38
CA GLN A 37 -14.89 -16.36 6.90
C GLN A 37 -14.02 -16.81 8.07
N THR A 38 -12.78 -17.14 7.80
CA THR A 38 -11.75 -17.17 8.82
C THR A 38 -11.71 -15.75 9.38
N GLU A 39 -12.20 -15.55 10.60
CA GLU A 39 -12.13 -14.27 11.30
C GLU A 39 -10.66 -13.87 11.37
N PHE A 40 -10.27 -12.90 10.54
CA PHE A 40 -8.93 -12.32 10.55
C PHE A 40 -8.89 -11.35 11.72
N SER A 41 -8.27 -11.77 12.82
CA SER A 41 -7.90 -10.89 13.92
C SER A 41 -6.48 -10.40 13.72
N GLY A 42 -6.29 -9.11 13.46
CA GLY A 42 -4.98 -8.56 13.16
C GLY A 42 -5.00 -7.14 12.64
N TYR A 43 -3.81 -6.59 12.41
CA TYR A 43 -3.70 -5.28 11.80
C TYR A 43 -3.94 -5.34 10.29
N GLN A 44 -4.58 -4.30 9.76
CA GLN A 44 -4.67 -4.02 8.33
C GLN A 44 -4.00 -2.68 8.04
N LEU A 45 -3.30 -2.63 6.90
CA LEU A 45 -2.68 -1.40 6.41
C LEU A 45 -3.65 -0.67 5.47
N VAL A 46 -4.00 0.56 5.82
CA VAL A 46 -4.97 1.38 5.10
C VAL A 46 -4.27 2.60 4.52
N LEU A 47 -4.26 2.72 3.19
CA LEU A 47 -3.79 3.93 2.52
C LEU A 47 -4.82 5.05 2.73
N LEU A 48 -4.40 6.16 3.35
CA LEU A 48 -5.24 7.34 3.55
C LEU A 48 -5.14 8.31 2.37
N THR A 49 -3.92 8.58 1.94
CA THR A 49 -3.64 9.48 0.81
C THR A 49 -2.30 9.15 0.19
N GLY A 50 -2.18 9.40 -1.12
CA GLY A 50 -0.95 9.24 -1.86
C GLY A 50 -0.87 10.27 -2.99
N ALA A 51 0.31 10.82 -3.20
CA ALA A 51 0.60 11.74 -4.29
C ALA A 51 2.06 11.62 -4.69
N GLY A 52 2.37 11.65 -6.00
CA GLY A 52 3.76 11.69 -6.43
C GLY A 52 4.08 11.00 -7.74
N SER A 53 5.36 10.68 -7.89
CA SER A 53 5.99 10.34 -9.17
C SER A 53 6.12 8.84 -9.45
N GLY A 54 5.57 7.96 -8.61
CA GLY A 54 5.67 6.50 -8.78
C GLY A 54 7.05 5.93 -8.41
N ILE A 55 7.72 6.54 -7.43
CA ILE A 55 8.97 6.10 -6.80
C ILE A 55 8.72 4.85 -5.95
N ILE A 56 7.62 4.84 -5.20
CA ILE A 56 7.25 3.77 -4.28
C ILE A 56 6.51 2.69 -5.09
N GLN A 57 7.14 1.53 -5.24
CA GLN A 57 6.56 0.41 -5.98
C GLN A 57 5.48 -0.29 -5.17
N SER A 58 5.81 -0.68 -3.94
CA SER A 58 4.86 -1.33 -3.03
C SER A 58 5.11 -0.94 -1.58
N VAL A 59 4.02 -1.00 -0.80
CA VAL A 59 4.03 -0.88 0.67
C VAL A 59 3.11 -1.97 1.18
N GLU A 60 3.67 -2.89 1.95
CA GLU A 60 3.00 -4.13 2.33
C GLU A 60 3.11 -4.34 3.84
N LEU A 61 2.01 -4.74 4.47
CA LEU A 61 2.04 -5.27 5.83
C LEU A 61 2.37 -6.75 5.76
N ILE A 62 3.57 -7.12 6.20
CA ILE A 62 4.04 -8.51 6.09
C ILE A 62 3.78 -9.31 7.37
N ASN A 63 3.70 -8.65 8.52
CA ASN A 63 3.37 -9.19 9.85
C ASN A 63 2.68 -8.09 10.69
N ASN A 64 2.15 -8.40 11.88
CA ASN A 64 1.34 -7.51 12.74
C ASN A 64 1.68 -6.01 12.71
N LYS A 65 2.97 -5.61 12.67
CA LYS A 65 3.38 -4.19 12.54
C LYS A 65 4.57 -3.96 11.62
N THR A 66 5.06 -4.99 10.93
CA THR A 66 6.23 -4.85 10.06
C THR A 66 5.78 -4.46 8.66
N ILE A 67 6.28 -3.32 8.20
CA ILE A 67 5.98 -2.75 6.89
C ILE A 67 7.19 -2.99 5.99
N ARG A 68 6.94 -3.58 4.82
CA ARG A 68 7.91 -3.70 3.74
C ARG A 68 7.64 -2.63 2.70
N VAL A 69 8.68 -1.92 2.30
CA VAL A 69 8.62 -0.88 1.28
C VAL A 69 9.59 -1.23 0.17
N SER A 70 9.10 -1.21 -1.07
CA SER A 70 9.92 -1.39 -2.28
C SER A 70 9.93 -0.10 -3.09
N VAL A 71 11.10 0.33 -3.53
CA VAL A 71 11.32 1.53 -4.35
C VAL A 71 12.05 1.19 -5.63
N ILE A 72 11.78 1.96 -6.69
CA ILE A 72 12.22 1.62 -8.06
C ILE A 72 13.63 2.14 -8.37
N ARG A 73 14.12 3.18 -7.68
CA ARG A 73 15.42 3.81 -7.95
C ARG A 73 16.04 4.37 -6.68
N GLY A 74 17.36 4.62 -6.75
CA GLY A 74 18.14 5.20 -5.66
C GLY A 74 17.45 6.43 -5.09
N SER A 75 16.93 6.28 -3.89
CA SER A 75 16.04 7.23 -3.25
C SER A 75 16.42 7.45 -1.81
N HIS A 76 16.15 8.66 -1.34
CA HIS A 76 16.01 8.90 0.09
C HIS A 76 14.55 8.62 0.44
N VAL A 77 14.33 7.67 1.35
CA VAL A 77 13.01 7.39 1.91
C VAL A 77 13.02 7.78 3.37
N ARG A 78 12.11 8.66 3.75
CA ARG A 78 11.86 9.09 5.11
C ARG A 78 10.53 8.53 5.58
N ILE A 79 10.52 7.93 6.76
CA ILE A 79 9.32 7.42 7.42
C ILE A 79 9.06 8.27 8.65
N ASP A 80 7.99 9.05 8.63
CA ASP A 80 7.51 9.79 9.79
C ASP A 80 6.42 8.97 10.49
N HIS A 81 6.72 8.41 11.65
CA HIS A 81 5.72 7.80 12.54
C HIS A 81 4.92 8.91 13.20
N ARG A 82 3.59 8.83 13.16
CA ARG A 82 2.70 9.90 13.60
C ARG A 82 1.73 9.43 14.68
N ALA A 83 1.57 10.27 15.71
CA ALA A 83 0.54 10.14 16.72
C ALA A 83 -0.30 11.43 16.75
N ASN A 84 -1.62 11.30 16.74
CA ASN A 84 -2.56 12.44 16.68
C ASN A 84 -2.25 13.40 15.51
N GLY A 85 -1.83 12.86 14.37
CA GLY A 85 -1.51 13.63 13.17
C GLY A 85 -0.17 14.39 13.21
N LEU A 86 0.66 14.23 14.25
CA LEU A 86 1.97 14.87 14.38
C LEU A 86 3.10 13.85 14.30
N PRO A 87 4.26 14.16 13.65
CA PRO A 87 5.40 13.27 13.63
C PRO A 87 6.02 13.18 15.04
N VAL A 88 6.23 11.96 15.52
CA VAL A 88 6.82 11.67 16.83
C VAL A 88 8.20 11.01 16.72
N TYR A 89 8.44 10.30 15.62
CA TYR A 89 9.70 9.62 15.35
C TYR A 89 9.90 9.52 13.84
N THR A 90 11.17 9.61 13.39
CA THR A 90 11.52 9.61 11.97
C THR A 90 12.65 8.63 11.69
N GLU A 91 12.48 7.80 10.67
CA GLU A 91 13.52 6.94 10.13
C GLU A 91 13.91 7.39 8.73
N ASN A 92 15.19 7.21 8.37
CA ASN A 92 15.72 7.59 7.06
C ASN A 92 16.46 6.41 6.44
N PHE A 93 16.14 6.12 5.19
CA PHE A 93 16.73 5.07 4.39
C PHE A 93 17.33 5.71 3.14
N PHE A 94 18.61 5.48 2.92
CA PHE A 94 19.33 5.94 1.72
C PHE A 94 19.65 4.73 0.86
N MET A 95 19.21 4.77 -0.39
CA MET A 95 19.30 3.65 -1.31
C MET A 95 19.95 4.13 -2.59
N ASP A 96 20.88 3.35 -3.14
CA ASP A 96 21.61 3.72 -4.36
C ASP A 96 20.86 3.26 -5.63
N ASP A 97 20.03 2.23 -5.51
CA ASP A 97 19.25 1.65 -6.61
C ASP A 97 17.89 1.12 -6.10
N SER A 98 17.11 0.51 -6.99
CA SER A 98 15.91 -0.24 -6.66
C SER A 98 16.17 -1.16 -5.48
N SER A 99 15.42 -0.95 -4.41
CA SER A 99 15.69 -1.61 -3.13
C SER A 99 14.40 -1.86 -2.38
N THR A 100 14.45 -2.85 -1.49
CA THR A 100 13.37 -3.16 -0.56
C THR A 100 13.93 -3.10 0.85
N PHE A 101 13.18 -2.48 1.76
CA PHE A 101 13.52 -2.42 3.17
C PHE A 101 12.28 -2.67 4.02
N GLU A 102 12.52 -2.94 5.30
CA GLU A 102 11.48 -3.20 6.28
C GLU A 102 11.66 -2.30 7.49
N PHE A 103 10.56 -1.85 8.06
CA PHE A 103 10.54 -1.14 9.33
C PHE A 103 9.35 -1.60 10.18
N GLU A 104 9.44 -1.44 11.49
CA GLU A 104 8.33 -1.70 12.40
C GLU A 104 7.57 -0.41 12.68
N ALA A 105 6.27 -0.40 12.41
CA ALA A 105 5.42 0.75 12.70
C ALA A 105 5.24 0.92 14.22
N THR A 106 5.78 2.00 14.75
CA THR A 106 5.74 2.33 16.19
C THR A 106 4.44 3.01 16.60
N THR A 107 3.72 3.58 15.63
CA THR A 107 2.44 4.27 15.80
C THR A 107 1.37 3.69 14.88
N GLU A 108 0.11 4.04 15.15
CA GLU A 108 -1.03 3.62 14.32
C GLU A 108 -1.10 4.35 12.97
N SER A 109 -0.29 5.37 12.74
CA SER A 109 -0.22 6.08 11.46
C SER A 109 1.22 6.44 11.11
N PHE A 110 1.56 6.45 9.83
CA PHE A 110 2.87 6.88 9.35
C PHE A 110 2.80 7.50 7.95
N LEU A 111 3.72 8.41 7.67
CA LEU A 111 3.92 9.03 6.37
C LEU A 111 5.24 8.53 5.78
N ILE A 112 5.17 8.00 4.57
CA ILE A 112 6.34 7.67 3.75
C ILE A 112 6.55 8.82 2.78
N GLU A 113 7.72 9.47 2.85
CA GLU A 113 8.19 10.41 1.85
C GLU A 113 9.36 9.76 1.12
N ALA A 114 9.29 9.64 -0.20
CA ALA A 114 10.37 9.12 -1.03
C ALA A 114 10.77 10.19 -2.05
N ASP A 115 12.07 10.36 -2.26
CA ASP A 115 12.58 11.24 -3.27
C ASP A 115 13.79 10.66 -4.01
N TYR A 116 13.92 11.01 -5.29
CA TYR A 116 15.11 10.68 -6.07
C TYR A 116 15.47 11.81 -7.03
N ASN A 117 16.76 11.90 -7.35
CA ASN A 117 17.25 12.78 -8.40
C ASN A 117 17.19 12.04 -9.74
N GLY A 118 16.38 12.53 -10.68
CA GLY A 118 16.37 12.00 -12.04
C GLY A 118 17.72 12.18 -12.75
N GLU A 119 18.08 11.26 -13.65
CA GLU A 119 19.35 11.29 -14.35
C GLU A 119 19.57 12.57 -15.17
N SER A 120 20.75 13.17 -14.96
CA SER A 120 21.61 13.77 -15.99
C SER A 120 21.00 14.81 -16.94
N SER A 121 20.44 15.89 -16.40
CA SER A 121 20.49 17.19 -17.09
C SER A 121 20.79 18.28 -16.07
N SER A 122 21.36 19.39 -16.55
CA SER A 122 21.92 20.52 -15.77
C SER A 122 20.95 21.22 -14.80
N SER A 123 19.73 20.69 -14.63
CA SER A 123 18.70 21.14 -13.68
C SER A 123 17.93 19.96 -13.05
N GLY A 124 18.62 18.87 -12.68
CA GLY A 124 18.04 17.61 -12.19
C GLY A 124 16.74 17.79 -11.41
N THR A 125 15.61 17.43 -12.03
CA THR A 125 14.30 17.60 -11.39
C THR A 125 14.17 16.56 -10.29
N LYS A 126 14.21 17.01 -9.04
CA LYS A 126 13.98 16.15 -7.89
C LYS A 126 12.53 15.66 -7.92
N ARG A 127 12.36 14.34 -7.94
CA ARG A 127 11.07 13.68 -7.94
C ARG A 127 10.71 13.33 -6.51
N TYR A 128 9.43 13.47 -6.19
CA TYR A 128 8.90 13.21 -4.87
C TYR A 128 7.66 12.33 -4.95
N GLU A 129 7.47 11.53 -3.92
CA GLU A 129 6.23 10.81 -3.64
C GLU A 129 5.99 10.72 -2.14
N THR A 130 4.74 10.91 -1.76
CA THR A 130 4.29 10.83 -0.38
C THR A 130 3.11 9.87 -0.29
N ARG A 131 3.12 8.97 0.69
CA ARG A 131 1.98 8.09 1.01
C ARG A 131 1.76 8.03 2.51
N MET A 132 0.53 8.30 2.95
CA MET A 132 0.15 8.24 4.36
C MET A 132 -0.72 7.02 4.62
N TYR A 133 -0.39 6.28 5.66
CA TYR A 133 -1.05 5.03 6.02
C TYR A 133 -1.48 5.01 7.47
N ASP A 134 -2.55 4.27 7.74
CA ASP A 134 -2.98 3.83 9.06
C ASP A 134 -2.82 2.31 9.22
N LEU A 135 -2.46 1.87 10.41
CA LEU A 135 -2.55 0.50 10.91
C LEU A 135 -3.81 0.37 11.76
N LYS A 136 -4.83 -0.27 11.22
CA LYS A 136 -6.10 -0.48 11.91
C LYS A 136 -6.19 -1.90 12.42
N TRP A 137 -6.41 -2.05 13.72
CA TRP A 137 -6.75 -3.34 14.31
C TRP A 137 -8.15 -3.77 13.85
N VAL A 138 -8.25 -4.98 13.31
CA VAL A 138 -9.51 -5.64 13.00
C VAL A 138 -9.66 -6.82 13.96
N PRO A 139 -10.71 -6.83 14.80
CA PRO A 139 -10.91 -7.83 15.84
C PRO A 139 -11.24 -9.21 15.27
#